data_AF-A0A1B9JX80-F1
#
_entry.id   AF-A0A1B9JX80-F1
#
_cell.length_a   1.000
_cell.length_b   1.000
_cell.length_c   1.000
_cell.angle_alpha   90.00
_cell.angle_beta   90.00
_cell.angle_gamma   90.00
#
_symmetry.space_group_name_H-M   'P 1'
#
loop_
_entity.id
_entity.type
_entity.pdbx_description
1 polymer ?
#
loop_
_entity_poly.entity_id
_entity_poly.type
_entity_poly.pdbx_seq_one_letter_code
_entity_poly.pdbx_strand_id
1 'polypeptide(L)' 'MYVSYIPQIFDNLQGFKSNPTQPLAAAFNCTLWVCYGFFREKKDLPIVIANIPGVICAFIAFLTAL' A
#
# COMPACT_ATOMS: atom_id res chain seq x y z
N MET A 1 7.30 1.18 -6.53
CA MET A 1 6.46 1.82 -5.52
C MET A 1 5.58 0.83 -4.76
N TYR A 2 4.77 -0.03 -5.41
CA TYR A 2 4.09 -1.16 -4.71
C TYR A 2 4.85 -2.49 -4.83
N VAL A 3 5.42 -2.77 -6.00
CA VAL A 3 6.26 -3.97 -6.23
C VAL A 3 7.47 -4.01 -5.29
N SER A 4 7.96 -2.84 -4.86
CA SER A 4 9.03 -2.71 -3.86
C SER A 4 8.66 -3.26 -2.48
N TYR A 5 7.37 -3.41 -2.15
CA TYR A 5 6.93 -4.08 -0.93
C TYR A 5 7.10 -5.60 -1.00
N ILE A 6 7.21 -6.20 -2.19
CA ILE A 6 7.40 -7.66 -2.33
C ILE A 6 8.69 -8.13 -1.63
N PRO A 7 9.89 -7.60 -1.95
CA PRO A 7 11.10 -7.99 -1.24
C PRO A 7 11.01 -7.65 0.26
N GLN A 8 10.42 -6.50 0.62
CA GLN A 8 10.24 -6.12 2.03
C GLN A 8 9.37 -7.13 2.80
N ILE A 9 8.31 -7.67 2.18
CA ILE A 9 7.47 -8.72 2.76
C ILE A 9 8.27 -10.01 2.95
N PHE A 10 9.08 -10.39 1.95
CA PHE A 10 9.94 -11.57 2.09
C PHE A 10 10.96 -11.42 3.22
N ASP A 11 11.62 -10.27 3.32
CA ASP A 11 12.59 -9.97 4.39
C ASP A 11 11.92 -10.04 5.77
N ASN A 12 10.75 -9.40 5.91
CA ASN A 12 9.93 -9.43 7.12
C ASN A 12 9.59 -10.87 7.57
N LEU A 13 9.20 -11.73 6.63
CA LEU A 13 8.85 -13.14 6.88
C LEU A 13 10.09 -14.00 7.21
N GLN A 14 11.27 -13.63 6.72
CA GLN A 14 12.55 -14.27 7.06
C GLN A 14 13.14 -13.80 8.40
N GLY A 15 12.47 -12.89 9.10
CA GLY A 15 12.90 -12.35 10.39
C GLY A 15 13.66 -11.03 10.30
N PHE A 16 13.91 -10.51 9.10
CA PHE A 16 14.50 -9.19 8.88
C PHE A 16 13.40 -8.12 8.85
N LYS A 17 12.84 -7.83 10.02
CA LYS A 17 11.73 -6.87 10.17
C LYS A 17 12.15 -5.46 9.76
N SER A 18 11.48 -4.94 8.74
CA SER A 18 11.61 -3.55 8.27
C SER A 18 10.78 -2.59 9.13
N ASN A 19 11.02 -1.27 9.02
CA ASN A 19 10.25 -0.28 9.77
C ASN A 19 8.78 -0.28 9.29
N PRO A 20 7.79 -0.56 10.17
CA PRO A 20 6.38 -0.66 9.78
C PRO A 20 5.73 0.70 9.46
N THR A 21 6.32 1.82 9.89
CA THR A 21 5.73 3.16 9.75
C THR A 21 5.58 3.57 8.29
N GLN A 22 6.58 3.25 7.46
CA GLN A 22 6.57 3.59 6.03
C GLN A 22 5.47 2.84 5.25
N PRO A 23 5.36 1.48 5.32
CA PRO A 23 4.26 0.77 4.67
C PRO A 23 2.88 1.18 5.23
N LEU A 24 2.78 1.51 6.52
CA LEU A 24 1.52 2.03 7.08
C LEU A 24 1.12 3.39 6.47
N ALA A 25 2.05 4.34 6.42
CA ALA A 25 1.81 5.65 5.82
C ALA A 25 1.42 5.52 4.33
N ALA A 26 2.08 4.63 3.59
CA ALA A 26 1.75 4.34 2.20
C ALA A 26 0.36 3.70 2.04
N ALA A 27 -0.02 2.76 2.90
CA ALA A 27 -1.34 2.15 2.89
C ALA A 27 -2.44 3.20 3.08
N PHE A 28 -2.27 4.14 4.02
CA PHE A 28 -3.19 5.27 4.21
C PHE A 28 -3.23 6.19 3.00
N ASN A 29 -2.07 6.59 2.47
CA ASN A 29 -2.01 7.46 1.29
C ASN A 29 -2.73 6.84 0.08
N CYS A 30 -2.46 5.57 -0.23
CA CYS A 30 -3.13 4.88 -1.34
C CYS A 30 -4.64 4.73 -1.09
N THR A 31 -5.05 4.49 0.16
CA THR A 31 -6.49 4.42 0.51
C THR A 31 -7.17 5.76 0.27
N LEU A 32 -6.54 6.87 0.68
CA LEU A 32 -7.06 8.22 0.44
C LEU A 32 -7.21 8.50 -1.06
N TRP A 33 -6.24 8.10 -1.89
CA TRP A 33 -6.34 8.26 -3.35
C TRP A 33 -7.41 7.39 -3.99
N VAL A 34 -7.58 6.16 -3.53
CA VAL A 34 -8.68 5.28 -3.96
C VAL A 34 -10.03 5.90 -3.60
N CYS A 35 -10.21 6.32 -2.36
CA CYS A 35 -11.44 6.98 -1.91
C CYS A 35 -11.69 8.26 -2.72
N TYR A 36 -10.66 9.10 -2.88
CA TYR A 36 -10.74 10.32 -3.67
C TYR A 36 -11.23 10.02 -5.08
N GLY A 37 -10.55 9.15 -5.84
CA GLY A 37 -10.90 8.86 -7.23
C GLY A 37 -12.26 8.17 -7.39
N PHE A 38 -12.67 7.36 -6.41
CA PHE A 38 -13.93 6.63 -6.45
C PHE A 38 -15.15 7.49 -6.11
N PHE A 39 -15.03 8.43 -5.15
CA PHE A 39 -16.14 9.26 -4.68
C PHE A 39 -16.33 10.57 -5.46
N ARG A 40 -15.53 10.84 -6.50
CA ARG A 40 -15.77 11.99 -7.38
C ARG A 40 -17.05 11.79 -8.21
N GLU A 41 -17.73 12.90 -8.52
CA GLU A 41 -18.89 12.93 -9.41
C GLU A 41 -18.59 12.27 -10.77
N LYS A 42 -17.42 12.59 -11.35
CA LYS A 42 -16.81 11.84 -12.44
C LYS A 42 -15.69 10.99 -11.89
N LYS A 43 -15.93 9.68 -11.77
CA LYS A 43 -14.96 8.72 -11.22
C LYS A 43 -13.63 8.79 -11.97
N ASP A 44 -12.56 8.95 -11.21
CA ASP A 44 -11.19 8.89 -11.71
C ASP A 44 -10.66 7.46 -11.57
N LEU A 45 -11.16 6.59 -12.45
CA LEU A 45 -10.79 5.18 -12.47
C LEU A 45 -9.27 4.95 -12.67
N PRO A 46 -8.55 5.75 -13.48
CA PRO A 46 -7.08 5.64 -13.55
C PRO A 46 -6.39 5.79 -12.20
N ILE A 47 -6.76 6.80 -11.39
CA ILE A 47 -6.19 6.98 -10.03
C ILE A 47 -6.54 5.81 -9.12
N VAL A 48 -7.80 5.35 -9.16
CA VAL A 48 -8.26 4.21 -8.34
C VAL A 48 -7.45 2.96 -8.66
N ILE A 49 -7.35 2.60 -9.94
CA ILE A 49 -6.64 1.40 -10.40
C ILE A 49 -5.15 1.49 -10.07
N ALA A 50 -4.53 2.67 -10.20
CA ALA A 50 -3.12 2.87 -9.87
C ALA A 50 -2.82 2.70 -8.37
N ASN A 51 -3.76 3.03 -7.48
CA ASN A 51 -3.55 3.01 -6.02
C ASN A 51 -4.04 1.75 -5.31
N ILE A 52 -4.99 1.00 -5.88
CA ILE A 52 -5.47 -0.26 -5.29
C ILE A 52 -4.34 -1.24 -4.95
N PRO A 53 -3.37 -1.53 -5.85
CA PRO A 53 -2.24 -2.40 -5.52
C PRO A 53 -1.39 -1.85 -4.36
N GLY A 54 -1.26 -0.52 -4.27
CA GLY A 54 -0.57 0.16 -3.18
C GLY A 54 -1.21 -0.12 -1.82
N VAL A 55 -2.55 -0.06 -1.73
CA VAL A 55 -3.28 -0.38 -0.49
C VAL A 55 -2.95 -1.81 -0.03
N ILE A 56 -3.06 -2.78 -0.93
CA ILE A 56 -2.88 -4.20 -0.61
C ILE A 56 -1.43 -4.49 -0.22
N CYS A 57 -0.48 -4.13 -1.09
CA CYS A 57 0.93 -4.45 -0.88
C CYS A 57 1.50 -3.74 0.35
N ALA A 58 1.17 -2.47 0.57
CA ALA A 58 1.68 -1.71 1.70
C ALA A 58 1.07 -2.21 3.03
N PHE A 59 -0.22 -2.58 3.05
CA PHE A 59 -0.84 -3.13 4.25
C PHE A 59 -0.26 -4.50 4.62
N ILE A 60 -0.01 -5.37 3.65
CA ILE A 60 0.66 -6.67 3.90
C ILE A 60 2.10 -6.45 4.40
N ALA A 61 2.85 -5.51 3.82
CA ALA A 61 4.20 -5.18 4.29
C ALA A 61 4.21 -4.62 5.72
N PHE A 62 3.21 -3.82 6.08
CA PHE A 62 3.02 -3.36 7.45
C PHE A 62 2.75 -4.53 8.41
N LEU A 63 1.77 -5.39 8.09
CA LEU A 63 1.40 -6.52 8.95
C LEU A 63 2.55 -7.51 9.14
N THR A 64 3.33 -7.76 8.10
CA THR A 64 4.49 -8.65 8.19
C THR A 64 5.67 -8.03 8.95
N ALA A 65 5.75 -6.70 9.06
CA ALA A 65 6.77 -6.00 9.84
C ALA A 65 6.48 -5.96 11.34
N LEU A 66 5.28 -6.35 11.78
CA LEU A 66 4.92 -6.57 13.18
C LEU A 66 5.40 -7.93 13.67
#